data_AF-A0A1Y5FD22-F1
#
_entry.id   AF-A0A1Y5FD22-F1
#
_cell.length_a   1.000
_cell.length_b   1.000
_cell.length_c   1.000
_cell.angle_alpha   90.00
_cell.angle_beta   90.00
_cell.angle_gamma   90.00
#
_symmetry.space_group_name_H-M   'P 1'
#
loop_
_entity.id
_entity.type
_entity.pdbx_description
1 polymer ?
#
loop_
_entity_poly.entity_id
_entity_poly.type
_entity_poly.pdbx_seq_one_letter_code
_entity_poly.pdbx_strand_id
1 'polypeptide(L)'
;MKKLSVLLLSLFIFNSAYALSDRDCRNVYNDAFEELAQRTIDFNQGYSDKFEFSVQVAGISTTVSSVRALCLVIESPKNAKCVKAYKKRYKTLRNQIKLTSVLVGNQTRVNPRVIDTITSEFGTLFNRAKCGDL
;
A
#
# COMPACT_ATOMS: atom_id res chain seq x y z
N MET A 1 -17.07 30.49 24.05
CA MET A 1 -16.87 29.62 22.87
C MET A 1 -15.42 29.54 22.35
N LYS A 2 -14.47 30.40 22.78
CA LYS A 2 -13.06 30.36 22.30
C LYS A 2 -12.17 29.26 22.93
N LYS A 3 -12.62 28.59 23.99
CA LYS A 3 -11.81 27.59 24.73
C LYS A 3 -11.86 26.18 24.13
N LEU A 4 -12.82 25.88 23.25
CA LEU A 4 -12.97 24.54 22.66
C LEU A 4 -11.97 24.31 21.51
N SER A 5 -11.64 25.35 20.74
CA SER A 5 -10.71 25.25 19.60
C SER A 5 -9.27 24.99 20.02
N VAL A 6 -8.86 25.41 21.22
CA VAL A 6 -7.51 25.15 21.76
C VAL A 6 -7.37 23.69 22.22
N LEU A 7 -8.47 23.10 22.73
CA LEU A 7 -8.48 21.71 23.20
C LEU A 7 -8.43 20.70 22.04
N LEU A 8 -9.03 21.04 20.89
CA LEU A 8 -8.92 20.23 19.66
C LEU A 8 -7.54 20.32 19.01
N LEU A 9 -6.85 21.47 19.12
CA LEU A 9 -5.50 21.64 18.57
C LEU A 9 -4.45 20.87 19.40
N SER A 10 -4.62 20.76 20.72
CA SER A 10 -3.69 20.02 21.58
C SER A 10 -3.76 18.50 21.43
N LEU A 11 -4.87 17.97 20.89
CA LEU A 11 -5.01 16.53 20.57
C LEU A 11 -4.22 16.13 19.32
N PHE A 12 -3.84 17.07 18.45
CA PHE A 12 -3.05 16.77 17.24
C PHE A 12 -1.53 16.69 17.46
N ILE A 13 -1.05 17.09 18.64
CA ILE A 13 0.40 17.15 18.95
C ILE A 13 0.96 15.78 19.39
N PHE A 14 0.09 14.79 19.64
CA PHE A 14 0.49 13.44 20.04
C PHE A 14 0.72 12.46 18.88
N ASN A 15 0.81 12.92 17.63
CA ASN A 15 1.37 12.08 16.58
C ASN A 15 2.88 12.09 16.76
N SER A 16 3.35 11.18 17.61
CA SER A 16 4.73 10.73 17.67
C SER A 16 5.27 10.68 16.25
N ALA A 17 6.19 11.57 15.94
CA ALA A 17 7.02 11.48 14.75
C ALA A 17 7.85 10.21 14.92
N TYR A 18 7.27 9.05 14.60
CA TYR A 18 8.02 7.85 14.37
C TYR A 18 9.00 8.21 13.27
N ALA A 19 10.28 8.26 13.62
CA ALA A 19 11.35 8.38 12.65
C ALA A 19 11.27 7.13 11.78
N LEU A 20 10.55 7.22 10.66
CA LEU A 20 10.41 6.14 9.69
C LEU A 20 11.81 5.73 9.24
N SER A 21 12.13 4.46 9.43
CA SER A 21 13.39 3.90 8.97
C SER A 21 13.34 3.61 7.47
N ASP A 22 14.51 3.39 6.88
CA ASP A 22 14.62 2.86 5.50
C ASP A 22 13.80 1.58 5.32
N ARG A 23 13.80 0.71 6.35
CA ARG A 23 13.02 -0.52 6.35
C ARG A 23 11.51 -0.23 6.28
N ASP A 24 11.03 0.74 7.04
CA ASP A 24 9.60 1.10 7.04
C ASP A 24 9.18 1.65 5.67
N CYS A 25 10.06 2.42 5.02
CA CYS A 25 9.82 2.99 3.71
C CYS A 25 9.72 1.97 2.57
N ARG A 26 10.40 0.82 2.67
CA ARG A 26 10.17 -0.31 1.75
C ARG A 26 9.00 -1.18 2.17
N ASN A 27 8.84 -1.44 3.48
CA ASN A 27 7.81 -2.33 4.00
C ASN A 27 6.40 -1.83 3.68
N VAL A 28 6.15 -0.52 3.70
CA VAL A 28 4.82 0.00 3.36
C VAL A 28 4.33 -0.47 1.99
N TYR A 29 5.22 -0.61 1.00
CA TYR A 29 4.86 -1.13 -0.31
C TYR A 29 4.74 -2.65 -0.34
N ASN A 30 5.50 -3.37 0.49
CA ASN A 30 5.37 -4.82 0.62
C ASN A 30 4.02 -5.18 1.26
N ASP A 31 3.75 -4.58 2.41
CA ASP A 31 2.57 -4.87 3.23
C ASP A 31 1.31 -4.43 2.46
N ALA A 32 1.35 -3.26 1.82
CA ALA A 32 0.26 -2.83 0.95
C ALA A 32 0.05 -3.74 -0.26
N PHE A 33 1.11 -4.38 -0.80
CA PHE A 33 0.91 -5.37 -1.85
C PHE A 33 0.24 -6.63 -1.30
N GLU A 34 0.71 -7.16 -0.17
CA GLU A 34 0.18 -8.38 0.44
C GLU A 34 -1.29 -8.20 0.83
N GLU A 35 -1.61 -7.07 1.45
CA GLU A 35 -2.99 -6.71 1.78
C GLU A 35 -3.84 -6.54 0.51
N LEU A 36 -3.35 -5.81 -0.48
CA LEU A 36 -4.09 -5.59 -1.74
C LEU A 36 -4.33 -6.91 -2.49
N ALA A 37 -3.36 -7.83 -2.47
CA ALA A 37 -3.48 -9.16 -3.06
C ALA A 37 -4.57 -9.95 -2.35
N GLN A 38 -4.59 -9.97 -1.02
CA GLN A 38 -5.62 -10.64 -0.24
C GLN A 38 -7.01 -10.07 -0.54
N ARG A 39 -7.20 -8.74 -0.49
CA ARG A 39 -8.49 -8.12 -0.79
C ARG A 39 -8.97 -8.39 -2.21
N THR A 40 -8.04 -8.48 -3.15
CA THR A 40 -8.33 -8.83 -4.54
C THR A 40 -8.81 -10.28 -4.65
N ILE A 41 -8.20 -11.21 -3.90
CA ILE A 41 -8.63 -12.61 -3.83
C ILE A 41 -10.04 -12.70 -3.23
N ASP A 42 -10.27 -12.02 -2.10
CA ASP A 42 -11.57 -11.99 -1.41
C ASP A 42 -12.67 -11.46 -2.34
N PHE A 43 -12.43 -10.36 -3.05
CA PHE A 43 -13.35 -9.81 -4.05
C PHE A 43 -13.63 -10.78 -5.20
N ASN A 44 -12.58 -11.41 -5.75
CA ASN A 44 -12.72 -12.37 -6.84
C ASN A 44 -13.48 -13.64 -6.44
N GLN A 45 -13.39 -14.03 -5.16
CA GLN A 45 -14.10 -15.18 -4.60
C GLN A 45 -15.51 -14.82 -4.10
N GLY A 46 -15.89 -13.55 -4.15
CA GLY A 46 -17.19 -13.07 -3.69
C GLY A 46 -17.31 -12.94 -2.17
N TYR A 47 -16.19 -13.02 -1.43
CA TYR A 47 -16.15 -12.80 0.02
C TYR A 47 -16.18 -11.32 0.39
N SER A 48 -15.90 -10.43 -0.56
CA SER A 48 -16.04 -8.98 -0.38
C SER A 48 -16.86 -8.39 -1.52
N ASP A 49 -17.79 -7.49 -1.19
CA ASP A 49 -18.59 -6.80 -2.19
C ASP A 49 -17.84 -5.60 -2.81
N LYS A 50 -18.40 -5.04 -3.89
CA LYS A 50 -17.76 -3.95 -4.64
C LYS A 50 -17.50 -2.68 -3.83
N PHE A 51 -18.34 -2.35 -2.85
CA PHE A 51 -18.18 -1.17 -2.01
C PHE A 51 -17.10 -1.43 -0.97
N GLU A 52 -17.18 -2.56 -0.27
CA GLU A 52 -16.18 -2.96 0.72
C GLU A 52 -14.79 -3.04 0.09
N PHE A 53 -14.65 -3.78 -1.02
CA PHE A 53 -13.40 -3.90 -1.75
C PHE A 53 -12.87 -2.52 -2.19
N SER A 54 -13.73 -1.64 -2.70
CA SER A 54 -13.31 -0.30 -3.13
C SER A 54 -12.80 0.56 -1.98
N VAL A 55 -13.47 0.51 -0.82
CA VAL A 55 -13.07 1.22 0.39
C VAL A 55 -11.72 0.70 0.90
N GLN A 56 -11.54 -0.62 0.95
CA GLN A 56 -10.28 -1.24 1.36
C GLN A 56 -9.13 -0.84 0.42
N VAL A 57 -9.33 -0.92 -0.89
CA VAL A 57 -8.32 -0.51 -1.89
C VAL A 57 -7.98 0.98 -1.77
N ALA A 58 -8.97 1.84 -1.50
CA ALA A 58 -8.75 3.26 -1.27
C ALA A 58 -7.98 3.52 0.02
N GLY A 59 -8.31 2.80 1.10
CA GLY A 59 -7.60 2.85 2.38
C GLY A 59 -6.13 2.48 2.23
N ILE A 60 -5.84 1.33 1.60
CA ILE A 60 -4.46 0.89 1.31
C ILE A 60 -3.71 1.96 0.49
N SER A 61 -4.35 2.52 -0.55
CA SER A 61 -3.74 3.56 -1.39
C SER A 61 -3.43 4.84 -0.62
N THR A 62 -4.27 5.19 0.34
CA THR A 62 -4.11 6.36 1.20
C THR A 62 -2.93 6.17 2.14
N THR A 63 -2.85 5.01 2.82
CA THR A 63 -1.72 4.64 3.70
C THR A 63 -0.39 4.66 2.96
N VAL A 64 -0.33 4.09 1.75
CA VAL A 64 0.87 4.13 0.91
C VAL A 64 1.29 5.56 0.59
N SER A 65 0.32 6.43 0.30
CA SER A 65 0.56 7.82 -0.08
C SER A 65 1.05 8.66 1.10
N SER A 66 0.46 8.48 2.28
CA SER A 66 0.84 9.22 3.50
C SER A 66 2.25 8.87 3.95
N VAL A 67 2.57 7.57 4.03
CA VAL A 67 3.91 7.11 4.40
C VAL A 67 4.94 7.52 3.35
N ARG A 68 4.59 7.51 2.05
CA ARG A 68 5.54 7.94 1.02
C ARG A 68 5.93 9.41 1.13
N ALA A 69 4.99 10.28 1.50
CA ALA A 69 5.28 11.70 1.71
C ALA A 69 6.38 11.88 2.75
N LEU A 70 6.34 11.09 3.83
CA LEU A 70 7.35 11.09 4.88
C LEU A 70 8.67 10.45 4.42
N CYS A 71 8.60 9.32 3.70
CA CYS A 71 9.77 8.61 3.21
C CYS A 71 10.60 9.40 2.18
N LEU A 72 10.01 10.32 1.42
CA LEU A 72 10.76 11.20 0.51
C LEU A 72 11.81 12.06 1.23
N VAL A 73 11.63 12.32 2.53
CA VAL A 73 12.50 13.18 3.34
C VAL A 73 13.60 12.38 4.05
N ILE A 74 13.35 11.11 4.38
CA ILE A 74 14.18 10.33 5.31
C ILE A 74 14.94 9.19 4.60
N GLU A 75 14.46 8.74 3.44
CA GLU A 75 15.02 7.59 2.72
C GLU A 75 16.47 7.81 2.27
N SER A 76 17.34 6.85 2.58
CA SER A 76 18.72 6.89 2.12
C SER A 76 18.83 6.56 0.62
N PRO A 77 19.83 7.12 -0.10
CA PRO A 77 20.05 6.80 -1.51
C PRO A 77 20.31 5.31 -1.78
N LYS A 78 20.79 4.57 -0.77
CA LYS A 78 21.04 3.13 -0.86
C LYS A 78 19.74 2.33 -0.89
N ASN A 79 18.70 2.81 -0.21
CA ASN A 79 17.39 2.15 -0.13
C ASN A 79 16.44 2.48 -1.29
N ALA A 80 16.70 3.58 -2.02
CA ALA A 80 15.93 4.03 -3.18
C ALA A 80 15.64 2.95 -4.24
N LYS A 81 16.61 2.05 -4.49
CA LYS A 81 16.43 0.96 -5.46
C LYS A 81 15.44 -0.08 -4.95
N CYS A 82 15.48 -0.41 -3.66
CA CYS A 82 14.57 -1.35 -3.03
C CYS A 82 13.15 -0.80 -3.00
N VAL A 83 12.96 0.41 -2.50
CA VAL A 83 11.65 1.08 -2.49
C VAL A 83 11.06 1.16 -3.90
N LYS A 84 11.86 1.47 -4.93
CA LYS A 84 11.40 1.47 -6.32
C LYS A 84 10.90 0.10 -6.79
N ALA A 85 11.58 -0.98 -6.40
CA ALA A 85 11.15 -2.33 -6.72
C ALA A 85 9.81 -2.65 -6.04
N TYR A 86 9.72 -2.53 -4.71
CA TYR A 86 8.48 -2.83 -3.98
C TYR A 86 7.31 -1.97 -4.46
N LYS A 87 7.55 -0.69 -4.74
CA LYS A 87 6.57 0.22 -5.35
C LYS A 87 6.07 -0.27 -6.70
N LYS A 88 6.95 -0.80 -7.56
CA LYS A 88 6.57 -1.34 -8.87
C LYS A 88 5.60 -2.51 -8.70
N ARG A 89 5.88 -3.43 -7.78
CA ARG A 89 5.00 -4.58 -7.44
C ARG A 89 3.62 -4.12 -7.00
N TYR A 90 3.54 -3.26 -5.99
CA TYR A 90 2.28 -2.67 -5.53
C TYR A 90 1.50 -1.98 -6.67
N LYS A 91 2.17 -1.09 -7.42
CA LYS A 91 1.51 -0.34 -8.51
C LYS A 91 1.01 -1.25 -9.62
N THR A 92 1.72 -2.32 -9.95
CA THR A 92 1.31 -3.25 -11.00
C THR A 92 -0.04 -3.88 -10.66
N LEU A 93 -0.22 -4.35 -9.42
CA LEU A 93 -1.52 -4.87 -8.96
C LEU A 93 -2.57 -3.76 -8.85
N ARG A 94 -2.23 -2.63 -8.23
CA ARG A 94 -3.18 -1.50 -8.04
C ARG A 94 -3.74 -0.99 -9.36
N ASN A 95 -2.93 -0.95 -10.41
CA ASN A 95 -3.35 -0.50 -11.74
C ASN A 95 -4.32 -1.47 -12.44
N GLN A 96 -4.38 -2.74 -12.02
CA GLN A 96 -5.40 -3.67 -12.50
C GLN A 96 -6.79 -3.40 -11.88
N ILE A 97 -6.85 -2.65 -10.79
CA ILE A 97 -8.07 -2.37 -10.05
C ILE A 97 -8.59 -1.01 -10.47
N LYS A 98 -9.58 -0.98 -11.36
CA LYS A 98 -10.24 0.27 -11.76
C LYS A 98 -11.37 0.56 -10.77
N LEU A 99 -11.07 1.30 -9.70
CA LEU A 99 -12.05 1.59 -8.63
C LEU A 99 -13.39 2.08 -9.15
N THR A 100 -13.38 2.99 -10.12
CA THR A 100 -14.61 3.48 -10.74
C THR A 100 -15.38 2.36 -11.45
N SER A 101 -14.70 1.49 -12.19
CA SER A 101 -15.29 0.32 -12.84
C SER A 101 -15.81 -0.71 -11.84
N VAL A 102 -15.12 -0.92 -10.72
CA VAL A 102 -15.58 -1.80 -9.63
C VAL A 102 -16.87 -1.26 -9.01
N LEU A 103 -16.90 0.02 -8.62
CA LEU A 103 -18.06 0.67 -7.99
C LEU A 103 -19.32 0.62 -8.87
N VAL A 104 -19.18 0.92 -10.16
CA VAL A 104 -20.30 0.86 -11.12
C VAL A 104 -20.64 -0.57 -11.56
N GLY A 105 -19.86 -1.58 -11.15
CA GLY A 105 -20.09 -2.99 -11.48
C GLY A 105 -19.57 -3.45 -12.83
N ASN A 106 -18.85 -2.60 -13.57
CA ASN A 106 -18.23 -2.93 -14.86
C ASN A 106 -17.00 -3.86 -14.70
N GLN A 107 -16.36 -3.84 -13.53
CA GLN A 107 -15.28 -4.75 -13.18
C GLN A 107 -15.72 -5.62 -12.01
N THR A 108 -16.15 -6.84 -12.30
CA THR A 108 -16.59 -7.83 -11.30
C THR A 108 -15.47 -8.76 -10.82
N ARG A 109 -14.31 -8.72 -11.49
CA ARG A 109 -13.12 -9.50 -11.15
C ARG A 109 -11.85 -8.78 -11.57
N VAL A 110 -10.76 -9.06 -10.87
CA VAL A 110 -9.40 -8.65 -11.18
C VAL A 110 -8.64 -9.88 -11.67
N ASN A 111 -7.79 -9.75 -12.69
CA ASN A 111 -7.08 -10.89 -13.26
C ASN A 111 -6.16 -11.57 -12.22
N PRO A 112 -6.45 -12.81 -11.78
CA PRO A 112 -5.68 -13.47 -10.71
C PRO A 112 -4.25 -13.79 -11.13
N ARG A 113 -4.00 -14.04 -12.44
CA ARG A 113 -2.66 -14.32 -12.96
C ARG A 113 -1.67 -13.18 -12.72
N VAL A 114 -2.15 -11.96 -12.52
CA VAL A 114 -1.28 -10.82 -12.21
C VAL A 114 -0.63 -10.97 -10.85
N ILE A 115 -1.35 -11.49 -9.84
CA ILE A 115 -0.78 -11.73 -8.51
C ILE A 115 0.32 -12.80 -8.59
N ASP A 116 0.06 -13.89 -9.32
CA ASP A 116 1.04 -14.97 -9.52
C ASP A 116 2.28 -14.50 -10.29
N THR A 117 2.08 -13.70 -11.35
CA THR A 117 3.17 -13.12 -12.15
C THR A 117 4.03 -12.20 -11.28
N ILE A 118 3.41 -11.30 -10.53
CA ILE A 118 4.14 -10.38 -9.65
C ILE A 118 4.88 -11.15 -8.55
N THR A 119 4.24 -12.17 -7.96
CA THR A 119 4.82 -12.96 -6.88
C THR A 119 5.97 -13.83 -7.37
N SER A 120 5.90 -14.39 -8.58
CA SER A 120 7.01 -15.14 -9.19
C SER A 120 8.18 -14.23 -9.58
N GLU A 121 7.91 -13.05 -10.18
CA GLU A 121 8.93 -12.04 -10.49
C GLU A 121 9.66 -11.50 -9.24
N PHE A 122 8.96 -11.41 -8.10
CA PHE A 122 9.55 -10.98 -6.83
C PHE A 122 10.13 -12.12 -5.99
N GLY A 123 9.57 -13.32 -6.14
CA GLY A 123 9.86 -14.51 -5.36
C GLY A 123 11.22 -15.13 -5.66
N THR A 124 11.87 -14.74 -6.76
CA THR A 124 13.31 -14.94 -6.90
C THR A 124 14.00 -14.16 -5.78
N LEU A 125 14.49 -14.87 -4.76
CA LEU A 125 15.24 -14.47 -3.56
C LEU A 125 16.19 -13.26 -3.72
N PHE A 126 16.58 -12.94 -4.95
CA PHE A 126 17.46 -11.85 -5.34
C PHE A 126 17.02 -10.46 -4.85
N ASN A 127 15.72 -10.10 -4.92
CA ASN A 127 15.28 -8.76 -4.53
C ASN A 127 15.16 -8.60 -3.00
N ARG A 128 14.65 -9.61 -2.28
CA ARG A 128 14.60 -9.61 -0.80
C ARG A 128 16.01 -9.69 -0.19
N ALA A 129 16.89 -10.54 -0.72
CA ALA A 129 18.28 -10.67 -0.26
C ALA A 129 19.08 -9.38 -0.48
N LYS A 130 18.95 -8.76 -1.66
CA LYS A 130 19.65 -7.52 -2.01
C LYS A 130 19.18 -6.30 -1.21
N CYS A 131 17.98 -6.38 -0.64
CA CYS A 131 17.41 -5.36 0.23
C CYS A 131 17.60 -5.67 1.73
N GLY A 132 18.27 -6.77 2.08
CA GLY A 132 18.60 -7.12 3.48
C GLY A 132 17.42 -7.69 4.27
N ASP A 133 16.47 -8.33 3.58
CA ASP A 133 15.19 -8.78 4.15
C ASP A 133 15.06 -10.30 4.25
N LEU A 134 16.22 -10.98 4.35
CA LEU A 134 16.32 -12.42 4.61
C LEU A 134 16.46 -12.69 6.10
#